data_AF-A0A2H0WQY6-F1
#
_entry.id   AF-A0A2H0WQY6-F1
#
_cell.length_a   1.000
_cell.length_b   1.000
_cell.length_c   1.000
_cell.angle_alpha   90.00
_cell.angle_beta   90.00
_cell.angle_gamma   90.00
#
_symmetry.space_group_name_H-M   'P 1'
#
loop_
_entity.id
_entity.type
_entity.pdbx_description
1 polymer ?
#
loop_
_entity_poly.entity_id
_entity_poly.type
_entity_poly.pdbx_seq_one_letter_code
_entity_poly.pdbx_strand_id
1 'polypeptide(L)'
;MKKTLVAILIGLFVLVILFFVFKNNRQLSTPSATDNLISANKDISSVTSNDNLTIEEEIVAEKIEVVHFHATQQCWSCLTVGEYALKTIKEKFPEEYKSGKIVFRDINGELPANRDIVVKYQAGGSSLFVNAIKAGKDHIKEDIDVWRLVTDESQFINYFQNKLNKLLGN
;
A
#
# COMPACT_ATOMS: atom_id res chain seq x y z
N MET A 1 -19.15 -19.24 46.98
CA MET A 1 -17.87 -18.60 46.60
C MET A 1 -17.73 -18.20 45.12
N LYS A 2 -18.62 -18.63 44.19
CA LYS A 2 -18.53 -18.23 42.76
C LYS A 2 -19.21 -16.91 42.40
N LYS A 3 -20.17 -16.41 43.18
CA LYS A 3 -20.94 -15.19 42.87
C LYS A 3 -20.19 -13.89 43.17
N THR A 4 -19.28 -13.89 44.15
CA THR A 4 -18.45 -12.73 44.50
C THR A 4 -17.29 -12.51 43.54
N LEU A 5 -16.80 -13.57 42.88
CA LEU A 5 -15.70 -13.49 41.91
C LEU A 5 -16.12 -12.78 40.61
N VAL A 6 -17.37 -12.96 40.17
CA VAL A 6 -17.92 -12.35 38.95
C VAL A 6 -18.16 -10.84 39.13
N ALA A 7 -18.59 -10.40 40.31
CA ALA A 7 -18.82 -8.98 40.59
C ALA A 7 -17.52 -8.16 40.58
N ILE A 8 -16.40 -8.74 41.03
CA ILE A 8 -15.09 -8.06 41.05
C ILE A 8 -14.53 -7.90 39.61
N LEU A 9 -14.73 -8.88 38.74
CA LEU A 9 -14.29 -8.84 37.34
C LEU A 9 -15.04 -7.76 36.53
N ILE A 10 -16.34 -7.60 36.76
CA ILE A 10 -17.15 -6.57 36.07
C ILE A 10 -16.75 -5.16 36.55
N GLY A 11 -16.50 -4.98 37.85
CA GLY A 11 -16.06 -3.69 38.40
C GLY A 11 -14.70 -3.22 37.85
N LEU A 12 -13.75 -4.13 37.68
CA LEU A 12 -12.43 -3.82 37.09
C LEU A 12 -12.54 -3.42 35.61
N PHE A 13 -13.44 -4.05 34.84
CA PHE A 13 -13.61 -3.74 33.41
C PHE A 13 -14.20 -2.34 33.19
N VAL A 14 -15.14 -1.90 34.04
CA VAL A 14 -15.75 -0.56 33.95
C VAL A 14 -14.74 0.55 34.30
N LEU A 15 -13.86 0.32 35.29
CA LEU A 15 -12.80 1.28 35.66
C LEU A 15 -11.76 1.46 34.56
N VAL A 16 -11.41 0.40 33.82
CA VAL A 16 -10.46 0.47 32.69
C VAL A 16 -11.06 1.24 31.50
N ILE A 17 -12.35 1.05 31.20
CA ILE A 17 -13.02 1.79 30.11
C ILE A 17 -13.08 3.29 30.43
N LEU A 18 -13.43 3.67 31.66
CA LEU A 18 -13.44 5.08 32.08
C LEU A 18 -12.05 5.72 31.99
N PHE A 19 -10.99 4.99 32.37
CA PHE A 19 -9.62 5.48 32.26
C PHE A 19 -9.16 5.64 30.80
N PHE A 20 -9.60 4.75 29.90
CA PHE A 20 -9.23 4.79 28.47
C PHE A 20 -9.93 5.94 27.72
N VAL A 21 -11.21 6.21 28.02
CA VAL A 21 -11.95 7.34 27.44
C VAL A 21 -11.37 8.68 27.91
N PHE A 22 -10.95 8.77 29.18
CA PHE A 22 -10.40 10.02 29.73
C PHE A 22 -9.00 10.37 29.17
N LYS A 23 -8.22 9.37 28.72
CA LYS A 23 -6.89 9.59 28.14
C LYS A 23 -6.93 10.06 26.66
N ASN A 24 -8.03 9.82 25.95
CA ASN A 24 -8.09 10.04 24.50
C ASN A 24 -8.68 11.39 24.06
N ASN A 25 -8.98 12.31 25.00
CA ASN A 25 -9.63 13.59 24.67
C ASN A 25 -8.81 14.83 25.10
N ARG A 26 -7.61 14.96 24.55
CA ARG A 26 -6.85 16.22 24.54
C ARG A 26 -6.15 16.43 23.19
N GLN A 27 -6.83 17.05 22.24
CA GLN A 27 -6.38 18.31 21.64
C GLN A 27 -7.44 18.86 20.69
N LEU A 28 -8.01 19.99 21.11
CA LEU A 28 -8.77 20.89 20.26
C LEU A 28 -7.96 22.19 20.19
N SER A 29 -7.82 22.72 18.98
CA SER A 29 -7.63 24.14 18.57
C SER A 29 -6.47 24.34 17.59
N THR A 30 -6.82 24.68 16.35
CA THR A 30 -6.06 25.41 15.33
C THR A 30 -5.71 26.83 15.80
N PRO A 31 -4.65 27.46 15.26
CA PRO A 31 -4.85 28.63 14.37
C PRO A 31 -3.89 28.59 13.16
N SER A 32 -4.40 28.77 11.94
CA SER A 32 -4.62 30.05 11.23
C SER A 32 -3.36 30.60 10.57
N ALA A 33 -3.52 30.85 9.27
CA ALA A 33 -2.59 31.48 8.36
C ALA A 33 -2.07 32.83 8.87
N THR A 34 -0.81 33.10 8.56
CA THR A 34 -0.27 34.44 8.44
C THR A 34 0.38 34.58 7.08
N ASP A 35 -0.22 35.46 6.28
CA ASP A 35 0.35 36.04 5.07
C ASP A 35 1.67 36.78 5.34
N ASN A 36 2.40 36.97 4.23
CA ASN A 36 3.24 38.11 3.86
C ASN A 36 4.78 38.01 3.96
N LEU A 37 5.37 37.97 2.75
CA LEU A 37 6.34 38.91 2.16
C LEU A 37 7.71 38.35 1.73
N ILE A 38 7.80 38.20 0.41
CA ILE A 38 8.90 38.54 -0.52
C ILE A 38 10.22 39.00 0.13
N SER A 39 11.30 38.26 -0.13
CA SER A 39 12.58 38.87 -0.50
C SER A 39 13.47 37.88 -1.27
N ALA A 40 13.73 38.23 -2.52
CA ALA A 40 14.84 37.67 -3.27
C ALA A 40 16.15 38.20 -2.67
N ASN A 41 17.12 37.32 -2.41
CA ASN A 41 18.53 37.67 -2.51
C ASN A 41 19.35 36.43 -2.91
N LYS A 42 19.84 36.54 -4.14
CA LYS A 42 21.11 36.03 -4.66
C LYS A 42 22.18 36.02 -3.56
N ASP A 43 22.76 34.86 -3.29
CA ASP A 43 24.22 34.74 -3.32
C ASP A 43 24.69 33.28 -3.34
N ILE A 44 25.77 33.13 -4.10
CA ILE A 44 26.56 31.94 -4.37
C ILE A 44 27.29 31.52 -3.10
N SER A 45 27.27 30.22 -2.77
CA SER A 45 28.42 29.55 -2.17
C SER A 45 28.31 28.05 -2.34
N SER A 46 29.25 27.55 -3.14
CA SER A 46 29.76 26.19 -3.16
C SER A 46 29.94 25.64 -1.75
N VAL A 47 29.15 24.63 -1.40
CA VAL A 47 29.51 23.68 -0.35
C VAL A 47 29.75 22.34 -1.03
N THR A 48 31.02 21.96 -1.01
CA THR A 48 31.51 20.61 -1.24
C THR A 48 30.83 19.68 -0.23
N SER A 49 29.73 19.05 -0.63
CA SER A 49 29.16 17.92 0.11
C SER A 49 29.84 16.65 -0.38
N ASN A 50 30.85 16.22 0.37
CA ASN A 50 31.27 14.82 0.39
C ASN A 50 30.17 14.00 1.07
N ASP A 51 29.03 13.86 0.41
CA ASP A 51 28.08 12.81 0.76
C ASP A 51 28.58 11.54 0.10
N ASN A 52 28.98 10.59 0.94
CA ASN A 52 29.00 9.19 0.55
C ASN A 52 27.56 8.80 0.20
N LEU A 53 27.18 9.07 -1.06
CA LEU A 53 26.01 8.49 -1.69
C LEU A 53 26.19 6.98 -1.59
N THR A 54 25.44 6.37 -0.68
CA THR A 54 25.08 4.98 -0.85
C THR A 54 24.20 4.99 -2.08
N ILE A 55 24.80 4.72 -3.24
CA ILE A 55 24.07 4.42 -4.45
C ILE A 55 23.33 3.14 -4.09
N GLU A 56 22.07 3.26 -3.65
CA GLU A 56 21.12 2.17 -3.78
C GLU A 56 21.05 1.90 -5.28
N GLU A 57 21.91 1.01 -5.77
CA GLU A 57 21.72 0.41 -7.09
C GLU A 57 20.26 -0.03 -7.11
N GLU A 58 19.49 0.50 -8.07
CA GLU A 58 18.10 0.12 -8.25
C GLU A 58 18.08 -1.34 -8.71
N ILE A 59 18.16 -2.26 -7.74
CA ILE A 59 18.25 -3.68 -8.02
C ILE A 59 16.98 -4.06 -8.77
N VAL A 60 17.13 -4.57 -9.99
CA VAL A 60 16.03 -5.05 -10.82
C VAL A 60 15.32 -6.21 -10.12
N ALA A 61 14.00 -6.26 -10.21
CA ALA A 61 13.22 -7.34 -9.64
C ALA A 61 13.47 -8.66 -10.39
N GLU A 62 13.87 -9.69 -9.64
CA GLU A 62 13.99 -11.07 -10.11
C GLU A 62 12.61 -11.64 -10.45
N LYS A 63 11.61 -11.25 -9.65
CA LYS A 63 10.21 -11.62 -9.81
C LYS A 63 9.31 -10.50 -9.31
N ILE A 64 8.17 -10.32 -9.96
CA ILE A 64 7.12 -9.39 -9.55
C ILE A 64 5.85 -10.20 -9.29
N GLU A 65 5.25 -10.00 -8.13
CA GLU A 65 3.93 -10.54 -7.83
C GLU A 65 2.93 -9.38 -7.75
N VAL A 66 1.92 -9.41 -8.62
CA VAL A 66 0.79 -8.49 -8.59
C VAL A 66 -0.37 -9.24 -7.94
N VAL A 67 -0.85 -8.73 -6.80
CA VAL A 67 -1.92 -9.37 -6.03
C VAL A 67 -3.08 -8.42 -5.88
N HIS A 68 -4.21 -8.77 -6.50
CA HIS A 68 -5.48 -8.08 -6.32
C HIS A 68 -6.24 -8.79 -5.20
N PHE A 69 -6.45 -8.10 -4.07
CA PHE A 69 -7.34 -8.58 -3.02
C PHE A 69 -8.72 -7.97 -3.21
N HIS A 70 -9.75 -8.76 -2.93
CA HIS A 70 -11.13 -8.33 -3.03
C HIS A 70 -12.03 -9.03 -2.01
N ALA A 71 -13.23 -8.49 -1.79
CA ALA A 71 -14.30 -9.18 -1.05
C ALA A 71 -15.08 -10.11 -1.98
N THR A 72 -15.92 -10.99 -1.43
CA THR A 72 -16.80 -11.87 -2.21
C THR A 72 -17.74 -11.07 -3.12
N GLN A 73 -18.31 -10.00 -2.56
CA GLN A 73 -19.13 -9.05 -3.30
C GLN A 73 -18.27 -7.85 -3.69
N GLN A 74 -18.10 -7.63 -4.99
CA GLN A 74 -17.24 -6.59 -5.51
C GLN A 74 -18.04 -5.43 -6.11
N CYS A 75 -17.56 -4.22 -5.84
CA CYS A 75 -18.02 -3.02 -6.52
C CYS A 75 -17.49 -2.98 -7.97
N TRP A 76 -18.08 -2.16 -8.84
CA TRP A 76 -17.62 -2.04 -10.24
C TRP A 76 -16.13 -1.66 -10.31
N SER A 77 -15.70 -0.61 -9.60
CA SER A 77 -14.31 -0.17 -9.62
C SER A 77 -13.34 -1.21 -9.05
N CYS A 78 -13.79 -2.01 -8.08
CA CYS A 78 -13.04 -3.11 -7.50
C CYS A 78 -12.71 -4.15 -8.58
N LEU A 79 -13.72 -4.58 -9.35
CA LEU A 79 -13.55 -5.51 -10.47
C LEU A 79 -12.63 -4.91 -11.54
N THR A 80 -12.87 -3.65 -11.91
CA THR A 80 -12.13 -2.96 -12.96
C THR A 80 -10.63 -2.86 -12.67
N VAL A 81 -10.21 -2.63 -11.41
CA VAL A 81 -8.79 -2.60 -11.06
C VAL A 81 -8.13 -3.96 -11.32
N GLY A 82 -8.74 -5.05 -10.89
CA GLY A 82 -8.24 -6.41 -11.13
C GLY A 82 -8.16 -6.73 -12.63
N GLU A 83 -9.21 -6.38 -13.39
CA GLU A 83 -9.28 -6.60 -14.83
C GLU A 83 -8.19 -5.82 -15.59
N TYR A 84 -8.04 -4.52 -15.32
CA TYR A 84 -7.05 -3.68 -15.99
C TYR A 84 -5.62 -4.07 -15.62
N ALA A 85 -5.35 -4.44 -14.37
CA ALA A 85 -4.04 -4.95 -13.95
C ALA A 85 -3.69 -6.23 -14.71
N LEU A 86 -4.60 -7.22 -14.74
CA LEU A 86 -4.38 -8.47 -15.47
C LEU A 86 -4.24 -8.25 -16.98
N LYS A 87 -5.06 -7.36 -17.56
CA LYS A 87 -5.00 -7.01 -18.98
C LYS A 87 -3.65 -6.39 -19.33
N THR A 88 -3.18 -5.42 -18.55
CA THR A 88 -1.86 -4.79 -18.73
C THR A 88 -0.75 -5.84 -18.73
N ILE A 89 -0.78 -6.77 -17.76
CA ILE A 89 0.23 -7.84 -17.66
C ILE A 89 0.20 -8.73 -18.91
N LYS A 90 -0.98 -9.20 -19.32
CA LYS A 90 -1.11 -10.11 -20.48
C LYS A 90 -0.71 -9.46 -21.81
N GLU A 91 -1.07 -8.19 -22.00
CA GLU A 91 -0.83 -7.48 -23.27
C GLU A 91 0.57 -6.91 -23.38
N LYS A 92 1.13 -6.39 -22.29
CA LYS A 92 2.41 -5.66 -22.30
C LYS A 92 3.60 -6.50 -21.86
N PHE A 93 3.35 -7.57 -21.10
CA PHE A 93 4.39 -8.45 -20.54
C PHE A 93 4.09 -9.93 -20.78
N PRO A 94 3.75 -10.36 -22.02
CA PRO A 94 3.34 -11.73 -22.28
C PRO A 94 4.44 -12.75 -21.95
N GLU A 95 5.71 -12.41 -22.20
CA GLU A 95 6.83 -13.32 -21.96
C GLU A 95 7.19 -13.40 -20.47
N GLU A 96 7.16 -12.29 -19.75
CA GLU A 96 7.37 -12.27 -18.30
C GLU A 96 6.22 -12.96 -17.56
N TYR A 97 4.99 -12.82 -18.05
CA TYR A 97 3.84 -13.53 -17.50
C TYR A 97 3.95 -15.04 -17.76
N LYS A 98 4.30 -15.44 -18.99
CA LYS A 98 4.47 -16.84 -19.38
C LYS A 98 5.62 -17.53 -18.64
N SER A 99 6.72 -16.84 -18.42
CA SER A 99 7.89 -17.35 -17.68
C SER A 99 7.67 -17.37 -16.16
N GLY A 100 6.63 -16.70 -15.66
CA GLY A 100 6.38 -16.54 -14.23
C GLY A 100 7.28 -15.48 -13.56
N LYS A 101 8.00 -14.67 -14.35
CA LYS A 101 8.70 -13.47 -13.86
C LYS A 101 7.71 -12.44 -13.33
N ILE A 102 6.55 -12.28 -13.98
CA ILE A 102 5.39 -11.60 -13.40
C ILE A 102 4.32 -12.64 -13.10
N VAL A 103 3.79 -12.64 -11.87
CA VAL A 103 2.67 -13.49 -11.46
C VAL A 103 1.52 -12.60 -11.02
N PHE A 104 0.34 -12.84 -11.58
CA PHE A 104 -0.90 -12.20 -11.13
C PHE A 104 -1.70 -13.15 -10.26
N ARG A 105 -2.26 -12.65 -9.15
CA ARG A 105 -3.18 -13.40 -8.28
C ARG A 105 -4.38 -12.53 -7.94
N ASP A 106 -5.56 -13.11 -8.12
CA ASP A 106 -6.85 -12.54 -7.71
C ASP A 106 -7.33 -13.30 -6.47
N ILE A 107 -7.41 -12.62 -5.34
CA ILE A 107 -7.55 -13.22 -4.01
C ILE A 107 -8.77 -12.65 -3.29
N ASN A 108 -9.76 -13.50 -3.06
CA ASN A 108 -10.83 -13.18 -2.12
C ASN A 108 -10.27 -13.20 -0.68
N GLY A 109 -10.10 -12.02 -0.09
CA GLY A 109 -9.52 -11.84 1.25
C GLY A 109 -10.41 -12.31 2.40
N GLU A 110 -11.70 -12.56 2.15
CA GLU A 110 -12.64 -13.03 3.17
C GLU A 110 -12.56 -14.55 3.39
N LEU A 111 -11.93 -15.28 2.46
CA LEU A 111 -11.81 -16.73 2.56
C LEU A 111 -10.74 -17.12 3.60
N PRO A 112 -11.04 -18.01 4.57
CA PRO A 112 -10.07 -18.43 5.59
C PRO A 112 -8.78 -19.02 5.00
N ALA A 113 -8.86 -19.69 3.85
CA ALA A 113 -7.71 -20.27 3.14
C ALA A 113 -6.69 -19.20 2.68
N ASN A 114 -7.11 -17.93 2.56
CA ASN A 114 -6.26 -16.82 2.13
C ASN A 114 -5.73 -15.98 3.30
N ARG A 115 -5.97 -16.39 4.55
CA ARG A 115 -5.58 -15.62 5.74
C ARG A 115 -4.09 -15.27 5.76
N ASP A 116 -3.23 -16.24 5.45
CA ASP A 116 -1.78 -16.04 5.53
C ASP A 116 -1.29 -15.01 4.50
N ILE A 117 -1.83 -15.03 3.28
CA ILE A 117 -1.47 -14.07 2.24
C ILE A 117 -2.04 -12.67 2.54
N VAL A 118 -3.27 -12.58 3.09
CA VAL A 118 -3.84 -11.30 3.55
C VAL A 118 -2.98 -10.69 4.66
N VAL A 119 -2.55 -11.49 5.64
CA VAL A 119 -1.66 -11.03 6.72
C VAL A 119 -0.29 -10.62 6.19
N LYS A 120 0.31 -11.42 5.28
CA LYS A 120 1.61 -11.11 4.65
C LYS A 120 1.60 -9.74 3.97
N TYR A 121 0.54 -9.44 3.22
CA TYR A 121 0.40 -8.20 2.48
C TYR A 121 -0.22 -7.06 3.29
N GLN A 122 -0.70 -7.34 4.50
CA GLN A 122 -1.49 -6.40 5.32
C GLN A 122 -2.68 -5.83 4.55
N ALA A 123 -3.29 -6.65 3.68
CA ALA A 123 -4.34 -6.21 2.77
C ALA A 123 -5.64 -5.91 3.54
N GLY A 124 -6.16 -4.70 3.34
CA GLY A 124 -7.44 -4.27 3.89
C GLY A 124 -8.46 -4.08 2.77
N GLY A 125 -9.54 -4.89 2.77
CA GLY A 125 -10.59 -4.78 1.76
C GLY A 125 -10.08 -4.98 0.33
N SER A 126 -10.72 -4.31 -0.64
CA SER A 126 -10.29 -4.32 -2.04
C SER A 126 -9.02 -3.49 -2.23
N SER A 127 -7.96 -4.10 -2.76
CA SER A 127 -6.63 -3.50 -2.87
C SER A 127 -5.82 -4.14 -4.00
N LEU A 128 -4.89 -3.39 -4.60
CA LEU A 128 -3.92 -3.93 -5.55
C LEU A 128 -2.52 -3.73 -4.97
N PHE A 129 -1.77 -4.82 -4.87
CA PHE A 129 -0.40 -4.79 -4.38
C PHE A 129 0.58 -5.21 -5.48
N VAL A 130 1.77 -4.62 -5.44
CA VAL A 130 2.92 -5.05 -6.21
C VAL A 130 4.04 -5.43 -5.23
N ASN A 131 4.46 -6.69 -5.29
CA ASN A 131 5.62 -7.21 -4.57
C ASN A 131 6.79 -7.38 -5.54
N ALA A 132 7.80 -6.52 -5.44
CA ALA A 132 9.04 -6.68 -6.18
C ALA A 132 10.02 -7.53 -5.36
N ILE A 133 10.32 -8.74 -5.82
CA ILE A 133 11.26 -9.63 -5.16
C ILE A 133 12.65 -9.33 -5.71
N LYS A 134 13.56 -8.88 -4.83
CA LYS A 134 14.93 -8.48 -5.17
C LYS A 134 15.90 -9.17 -4.21
N ALA A 135 16.88 -9.89 -4.72
CA ALA A 135 17.80 -10.70 -3.91
C ALA A 135 17.05 -11.62 -2.93
N GLY A 136 15.97 -12.25 -3.38
CA GLY A 136 15.10 -13.10 -2.56
C GLY A 136 14.29 -12.39 -1.46
N LYS A 137 14.28 -11.05 -1.40
CA LYS A 137 13.53 -10.26 -0.40
C LYS A 137 12.29 -9.62 -1.00
N ASP A 138 11.19 -9.72 -0.28
CA ASP A 138 9.91 -9.08 -0.62
C ASP A 138 9.98 -7.56 -0.45
N HIS A 139 9.45 -6.82 -1.44
CA HIS A 139 9.23 -5.38 -1.38
C HIS A 139 7.78 -5.10 -1.76
N ILE A 140 6.88 -5.38 -0.81
CA ILE A 140 5.44 -5.27 -0.97
C ILE A 140 5.03 -3.81 -0.81
N LYS A 141 4.33 -3.28 -1.82
CA LYS A 141 3.69 -1.95 -1.77
C LYS A 141 2.28 -2.03 -2.32
N GLU A 142 1.35 -1.40 -1.63
CA GLU A 142 0.02 -1.14 -2.17
C GLU A 142 0.12 -0.09 -3.28
N ASP A 143 -0.63 -0.30 -4.35
CA ASP A 143 -0.79 0.64 -5.44
C ASP A 143 -2.11 1.39 -5.29
N ILE A 144 -2.07 2.56 -4.65
CA ILE A 144 -3.27 3.36 -4.39
C ILE A 144 -3.65 4.27 -5.56
N ASP A 145 -2.78 4.47 -6.55
CA ASP A 145 -3.05 5.39 -7.66
C ASP A 145 -4.04 4.80 -8.66
N VAL A 146 -4.10 3.46 -8.76
CA VAL A 146 -4.98 2.73 -9.68
C VAL A 146 -6.44 3.12 -9.53
N TRP A 147 -6.87 3.47 -8.32
CA TRP A 147 -8.24 3.90 -8.03
C TRP A 147 -8.63 5.19 -8.74
N ARG A 148 -7.67 6.06 -9.04
CA ARG A 148 -7.91 7.31 -9.79
C ARG A 148 -8.01 7.09 -11.29
N LEU A 149 -7.63 5.90 -11.77
CA LEU A 149 -7.49 5.58 -13.19
C LEU A 149 -8.58 4.62 -13.68
N VAL A 150 -9.48 4.15 -12.81
CA VAL A 150 -10.51 3.14 -13.17
C VAL A 150 -11.49 3.60 -14.25
N THR A 151 -11.64 4.91 -14.47
CA THR A 151 -12.52 5.47 -15.51
C THR A 151 -11.82 5.69 -16.86
N ASP A 152 -10.50 5.52 -16.92
CA ASP A 152 -9.71 5.68 -18.14
C ASP A 152 -8.72 4.51 -18.28
N GLU A 153 -9.17 3.49 -18.99
CA GLU A 153 -8.41 2.27 -19.23
C GLU A 153 -7.02 2.52 -19.84
N SER A 154 -6.93 3.45 -20.78
CA SER A 154 -5.66 3.74 -21.45
C SER A 154 -4.66 4.36 -20.47
N GLN A 155 -5.11 5.30 -19.64
CA GLN A 155 -4.28 5.87 -18.58
C GLN A 155 -3.87 4.84 -17.55
N PHE A 156 -4.78 3.94 -17.14
CA PHE A 156 -4.46 2.84 -16.25
C PHE A 156 -3.35 1.95 -16.85
N ILE A 157 -3.55 1.46 -18.07
CA ILE A 157 -2.60 0.55 -18.73
C ILE A 157 -1.23 1.21 -18.84
N ASN A 158 -1.17 2.48 -19.29
CA ASN A 158 0.09 3.20 -19.42
C ASN A 158 0.79 3.39 -18.07
N TYR A 159 0.05 3.79 -17.03
CA TYR A 159 0.56 3.92 -15.67
C TYR A 159 1.16 2.62 -15.17
N PHE A 160 0.37 1.54 -15.23
CA PHE A 160 0.74 0.26 -14.64
C PHE A 160 1.85 -0.42 -15.44
N GLN A 161 1.84 -0.29 -16.77
CA GLN A 161 2.95 -0.70 -17.63
C GLN A 161 4.26 -0.01 -17.23
N ASN A 162 4.25 1.31 -17.10
CA ASN A 162 5.45 2.07 -16.73
C ASN A 162 5.96 1.68 -15.34
N LYS A 163 5.04 1.44 -14.39
CA LYS A 163 5.42 0.94 -13.06
C LYS A 163 6.14 -0.42 -13.15
N LEU A 164 5.60 -1.38 -13.89
CA LEU A 164 6.20 -2.70 -14.03
C LEU A 164 7.53 -2.67 -14.80
N ASN A 165 7.63 -1.85 -15.85
CA ASN A 165 8.89 -1.66 -16.60
C ASN A 165 10.04 -1.18 -15.70
N LYS A 166 9.80 -0.19 -14.84
CA LYS A 166 10.80 0.29 -13.88
C LYS A 166 11.30 -0.84 -12.97
N LEU A 167 10.38 -1.67 -12.47
CA LEU A 167 10.74 -2.81 -11.62
C LEU A 167 11.52 -3.88 -12.39
N LEU A 168 11.31 -4.01 -13.71
CA LEU A 168 12.03 -4.91 -14.59
C LEU A 168 13.36 -4.34 -15.10
N GLY A 169 13.66 -3.06 -14.87
CA GLY A 169 14.83 -2.38 -15.43
C GLY A 169 14.73 -2.10 -16.93
N ASN A 170 13.51 -1.95 -17.46
CA ASN A 170 13.22 -1.66 -18.87
C ASN A 170 12.97 -0.17 -19.12
#